data_AF-A0A1T4N792-F1
#
_entry.id   AF-A0A1T4N792-F1
#
_cell.length_a   1.000
_cell.length_b   1.000
_cell.length_c   1.000
_cell.angle_alpha   90.00
_cell.angle_beta   90.00
_cell.angle_gamma   90.00
#
_symmetry.space_group_name_H-M   'P 1'
#
loop_
_entity.id
_entity.type
_entity.pdbx_description
1 polymer ?
#
loop_
_entity_poly.entity_id
_entity_poly.type
_entity_poly.pdbx_seq_one_letter_code
_entity_poly.pdbx_strand_id
1 'polypeptide(L)'
;MSVGATPAPDRSDPGPRRRWRTLLIVAAVLAALLLAFAFWFSRPSQVARLVLGQAGSALGLEITSSGASEYRLRGTPHLVVRDVVARMPGASEPLLVAERLRLSLPWSTLRARGADLTVERVEADAPRLDIEMLGRWLDSRPPSTTDPRIPTLTEGLHIVRGQVIGSGWSIEGVNIDLPSLAPSAPVAARVDGRFVNGDTSVPFDLQLALTAPSQDAALGASGIATVVTPDWRLALKPTLSGLLFQGENGFGLDRMRFASPSRLTLPDQSHRFALGLAGPLRYRDGMLSIEPMGLATRGGGLVPTLAASGGFAWQEHLSLQLGGEFAGWPEAWPVLPEPLARPSDAMPFRLTYSGATNLSGPAHLELATEGSTPGTTRLAGDFRLPEILEWLEQLDRGNPLPPVDGTFETPRLELAGATLHGVRVEMSDGSDEAGAGSE
;
A
#
# COMPACT_ATOMS: atom_id res chain seq x y z
N MET A 1 20.12 -19.48 110.84
CA MET A 1 19.78 -20.69 110.04
C MET A 1 18.74 -20.23 109.03
N SER A 2 19.16 -19.84 107.83
CA SER A 2 19.38 -20.67 106.62
C SER A 2 18.05 -21.11 105.99
N VAL A 3 17.61 -20.44 104.91
CA VAL A 3 17.72 -20.85 103.48
C VAL A 3 16.55 -21.77 103.10
N GLY A 4 15.85 -21.62 101.98
CA GLY A 4 16.02 -20.77 100.79
C GLY A 4 15.06 -21.26 99.71
N ALA A 5 14.64 -20.34 98.84
CA ALA A 5 13.60 -20.52 97.83
C ALA A 5 14.11 -21.17 96.53
N THR A 6 13.20 -21.87 95.86
CA THR A 6 13.33 -22.53 94.55
C THR A 6 13.43 -21.53 93.38
N PRO A 7 14.30 -21.75 92.37
CA PRO A 7 14.21 -21.07 91.07
C PRO A 7 13.74 -21.97 89.92
N ALA A 8 13.24 -21.29 88.88
CA ALA A 8 12.66 -21.79 87.62
C ALA A 8 13.71 -22.21 86.56
N PRO A 9 13.34 -22.89 85.44
CA PRO A 9 14.30 -23.42 84.48
C PRO A 9 14.80 -22.39 83.45
N ASP A 10 16.08 -22.56 83.10
CA ASP A 10 16.91 -21.80 82.18
C ASP A 10 16.61 -22.12 80.70
N ARG A 11 16.43 -21.09 79.86
CA ARG A 11 16.41 -21.17 78.39
C ARG A 11 17.74 -20.60 77.89
N SER A 12 18.60 -21.46 77.37
CA SER A 12 19.86 -21.06 76.73
C SER A 12 19.62 -20.66 75.26
N ASP A 13 19.83 -19.37 74.98
CA ASP A 13 19.90 -18.78 73.63
C ASP A 13 21.32 -18.94 73.04
N PRO A 14 21.50 -19.32 71.75
CA PRO A 14 22.81 -19.37 71.11
C PRO A 14 23.28 -17.97 70.64
N GLY A 15 24.49 -17.59 71.04
CA GLY A 15 25.04 -16.23 70.94
C GLY A 15 25.31 -15.63 69.54
N PRO A 16 25.61 -14.30 69.47
CA PRO A 16 25.38 -13.46 68.29
C PRO A 16 26.53 -13.46 67.25
N ARG A 17 27.68 -14.08 67.55
CA ARG A 17 28.92 -13.86 66.76
C ARG A 17 29.04 -14.72 65.49
N ARG A 18 28.32 -15.84 65.38
CA ARG A 18 28.36 -16.71 64.18
C ARG A 18 27.43 -16.22 63.06
N ARG A 19 26.34 -15.54 63.41
CA ARG A 19 25.34 -15.00 62.47
C ARG A 19 25.87 -13.85 61.62
N TRP A 20 26.78 -13.04 62.17
CA TRP A 20 27.33 -11.88 61.46
C TRP A 20 28.34 -12.26 60.37
N ARG A 21 29.14 -13.33 60.59
CA ARG A 21 30.03 -13.88 59.55
C ARG A 21 29.27 -14.56 58.41
N THR A 22 28.18 -15.27 58.69
CA THR A 22 27.29 -15.79 57.65
C THR A 22 26.55 -14.70 56.90
N LEU A 23 26.13 -13.62 57.57
CA LEU A 23 25.54 -12.44 56.93
C LEU A 23 26.54 -11.73 56.00
N LEU A 24 27.81 -11.61 56.40
CA LEU A 24 28.86 -11.02 55.57
C LEU A 24 29.21 -11.89 54.35
N ILE A 25 29.23 -13.22 54.50
CA ILE A 25 29.44 -14.14 53.38
C ILE A 25 28.25 -14.13 52.42
N VAL A 26 27.01 -14.12 52.93
CA VAL A 26 25.80 -14.01 52.11
C VAL A 26 25.77 -12.66 51.39
N ALA A 27 26.11 -11.55 52.07
CA ALA A 27 26.19 -10.23 51.45
C ALA A 27 27.29 -10.16 50.37
N ALA A 28 28.45 -10.81 50.59
CA ALA A 28 29.53 -10.87 49.61
C ALA A 28 29.15 -11.73 48.39
N VAL A 29 28.43 -12.84 48.58
CA VAL A 29 27.92 -13.68 47.49
C VAL A 29 26.79 -12.98 46.74
N LEU A 30 25.90 -12.27 47.42
CA LEU A 30 24.85 -11.45 46.78
C LEU A 30 25.46 -10.29 45.99
N ALA A 31 26.49 -9.64 46.54
CA ALA A 31 27.23 -8.58 45.86
C ALA A 31 28.01 -9.12 44.66
N ALA A 32 28.63 -10.30 44.76
CA ALA A 32 29.31 -10.97 43.65
C ALA A 32 28.33 -11.43 42.57
N LEU A 33 27.14 -11.91 42.94
CA LEU A 33 26.06 -12.24 42.00
C LEU A 33 25.47 -10.98 41.36
N LEU A 34 25.29 -9.88 42.11
CA LEU A 34 24.85 -8.59 41.57
C LEU A 34 25.91 -7.96 40.65
N LEU A 35 27.20 -8.09 40.98
CA LEU A 35 28.31 -7.65 40.15
C LEU A 35 28.47 -8.53 38.91
N ALA A 36 28.30 -9.85 39.03
CA ALA A 36 28.27 -10.76 37.89
C ALA A 36 27.04 -10.52 37.01
N PHE A 37 25.88 -10.22 37.61
CA PHE A 37 24.65 -9.87 36.90
C PHE A 37 24.76 -8.50 36.22
N ALA A 38 25.40 -7.51 36.87
CA ALA A 38 25.72 -6.21 36.30
C ALA A 38 26.79 -6.29 35.20
N PHE A 39 27.78 -7.18 35.35
CA PHE A 39 28.83 -7.48 34.36
C PHE A 39 28.32 -8.34 33.20
N TRP A 40 27.25 -9.09 33.42
CA TRP A 40 26.53 -9.83 32.38
C TRP A 40 25.58 -8.89 31.61
N PHE A 41 24.88 -7.98 32.31
CA PHE A 41 24.11 -6.88 31.70
C PHE A 41 24.99 -5.86 30.97
N SER A 42 26.30 -5.78 31.28
CA SER A 42 27.24 -4.87 30.61
C SER A 42 27.74 -5.40 29.26
N ARG A 43 27.24 -6.54 28.76
CA ARG A 43 27.47 -7.04 27.40
C ARG A 43 26.22 -6.83 26.53
N PRO A 44 26.10 -5.69 25.82
CA PRO A 44 24.89 -5.30 25.09
C PRO A 44 24.38 -6.35 24.10
N SER A 45 25.30 -7.12 23.49
CA SER A 45 24.99 -8.15 22.51
C SER A 45 24.33 -9.42 23.09
N GLN A 46 24.44 -9.66 24.41
CA GLN A 46 23.80 -10.82 25.05
C GLN A 46 22.35 -10.50 25.42
N VAL A 47 22.09 -9.30 25.94
CA VAL A 47 20.72 -8.82 26.25
C VAL A 47 19.91 -8.62 24.97
N ALA A 48 20.51 -8.02 23.94
CA ALA A 48 19.86 -7.90 22.63
C ALA A 48 19.45 -9.27 22.07
N ARG A 49 20.34 -10.27 22.06
CA ARG A 49 20.01 -11.63 21.58
C ARG A 49 18.87 -12.28 22.36
N LEU A 50 18.77 -12.04 23.66
CA LEU A 50 17.74 -12.65 24.50
C LEU A 50 16.38 -11.97 24.32
N VAL A 51 16.36 -10.64 24.20
CA VAL A 51 15.16 -9.86 23.87
C VAL A 51 14.68 -10.19 22.45
N LEU A 52 15.60 -10.28 21.48
CA LEU A 52 15.30 -10.67 20.10
C LEU A 52 14.85 -12.13 20.01
N GLY A 53 15.42 -13.03 20.82
CA GLY A 53 14.98 -14.41 20.92
C GLY A 53 13.58 -14.55 21.54
N GLN A 54 13.24 -13.72 22.52
CA GLN A 54 11.91 -13.69 23.12
C GLN A 54 10.86 -13.04 22.18
N ALA A 55 11.22 -11.93 21.53
CA ALA A 55 10.39 -11.30 20.50
C ALA A 55 10.19 -12.24 19.31
N GLY A 56 11.26 -12.90 18.87
CA GLY A 56 11.23 -13.93 17.83
C GLY A 56 10.33 -15.10 18.20
N SER A 57 10.45 -15.63 19.42
CA SER A 57 9.58 -16.72 19.89
C SER A 57 8.10 -16.31 19.95
N ALA A 58 7.79 -15.08 20.37
CA ALA A 58 6.42 -14.57 20.40
C ALA A 58 5.85 -14.34 18.99
N LEU A 59 6.70 -13.86 18.07
CA LEU A 59 6.36 -13.61 16.68
C LEU A 59 6.46 -14.85 15.80
N GLY A 60 7.02 -15.97 16.28
CA GLY A 60 7.32 -17.12 15.43
C GLY A 60 8.37 -16.82 14.36
N LEU A 61 9.33 -15.94 14.66
CA LEU A 61 10.40 -15.49 13.77
C LEU A 61 11.78 -15.76 14.38
N GLU A 62 12.75 -16.07 13.53
CA GLU A 62 14.17 -16.04 13.87
C GLU A 62 14.68 -14.61 13.66
N ILE A 63 14.90 -13.88 14.77
CA ILE A 63 15.42 -12.51 14.73
C ILE A 63 16.87 -12.52 15.19
N THR A 64 17.76 -12.11 14.28
CA THR A 64 19.20 -12.07 14.50
C THR A 64 19.72 -10.64 14.33
N SER A 65 20.86 -10.36 14.96
CA SER A 65 21.61 -9.11 14.78
C SER A 65 23.10 -9.39 14.78
N SER A 66 23.83 -8.77 13.86
CA SER A 66 25.30 -8.88 13.77
C SER A 66 26.03 -7.62 14.26
N GLY A 67 25.34 -6.48 14.34
CA GLY A 67 25.94 -5.21 14.69
C GLY A 67 26.00 -4.92 16.20
N ALA A 68 26.78 -3.89 16.56
CA ALA A 68 26.87 -3.41 17.94
C ALA A 68 25.48 -3.03 18.46
N SER A 69 25.07 -3.67 19.55
CA SER A 69 23.84 -3.32 20.25
C SER A 69 24.17 -2.28 21.31
N GLU A 70 23.32 -1.27 21.49
CA GLU A 70 23.45 -0.30 22.58
C GLU A 70 22.22 -0.38 23.46
N TYR A 71 22.44 -0.13 24.75
CA TYR A 71 21.38 -0.20 25.73
C TYR A 71 21.63 0.82 26.83
N ARG A 72 20.58 1.58 27.16
CA ARG A 72 20.61 2.51 28.29
C ARG A 72 19.40 2.28 29.16
N LEU A 73 19.65 2.12 30.47
CA LEU A 73 18.65 1.81 31.49
C LEU A 73 18.22 2.98 32.37
N ARG A 74 19.05 4.02 32.47
CA ARG A 74 18.72 5.23 33.23
C ARG A 74 17.82 6.13 32.38
N GLY A 75 16.77 6.67 32.97
CA GLY A 75 15.73 7.42 32.27
C GLY A 75 14.77 6.46 31.57
N THR A 76 14.46 6.72 30.30
CA THR A 76 13.71 5.79 29.44
C THR A 76 14.63 4.68 28.91
N PRO A 77 14.33 3.41 29.25
CA PRO A 77 14.98 2.26 28.62
C PRO A 77 14.90 2.33 27.11
N HIS A 78 16.04 2.23 26.43
CA HIS A 78 16.06 2.05 24.99
C HIS A 78 17.08 1.01 24.57
N LEU A 79 16.69 0.28 23.53
CA LEU A 79 17.49 -0.73 22.85
C LEU A 79 17.76 -0.23 21.43
N VAL A 80 19.03 -0.18 21.05
CA VAL A 80 19.44 0.01 19.66
C VAL A 80 20.06 -1.29 19.19
N VAL A 81 19.54 -1.83 18.09
CA VAL A 81 20.05 -3.03 17.43
C VAL A 81 20.45 -2.65 16.01
N ARG A 82 21.59 -3.18 15.56
CA ARG A 82 22.11 -2.94 14.21
C ARG A 82 22.17 -4.23 13.42
N ASP A 83 22.04 -4.11 12.11
CA ASP A 83 22.06 -5.21 11.15
C ASP A 83 21.05 -6.30 11.53
N VAL A 84 19.79 -5.89 11.70
CA VAL A 84 18.70 -6.77 12.10
C VAL A 84 18.23 -7.56 10.90
N VAL A 85 18.09 -8.87 11.08
CA VAL A 85 17.48 -9.76 10.11
C VAL A 85 16.44 -10.60 10.82
N ALA A 86 15.17 -10.44 10.43
CA ALA A 86 14.07 -11.28 10.85
C ALA A 86 13.65 -12.18 9.68
N ARG A 87 13.58 -13.48 9.92
CA ARG A 87 13.16 -14.49 8.95
C ARG A 87 12.22 -15.49 9.61
N MET A 88 11.41 -16.17 8.81
CA MET A 88 10.66 -17.33 9.32
C MET A 88 11.65 -18.48 9.60
N PRO A 89 11.39 -19.33 10.63
CA PRO A 89 12.22 -20.49 10.89
C PRO A 89 12.35 -21.39 9.66
N GLY A 90 13.58 -21.70 9.26
CA GLY A 90 13.87 -22.52 8.06
C GLY A 90 13.72 -21.79 6.71
N ALA A 91 13.31 -20.53 6.68
CA ALA A 91 13.25 -19.75 5.43
C ALA A 91 14.63 -19.24 5.01
N SER A 92 14.92 -19.32 3.71
CA SER A 92 16.15 -18.77 3.12
C SER A 92 16.11 -17.26 2.99
N GLU A 93 14.92 -16.70 2.72
CA GLU A 93 14.70 -15.28 2.49
C GLU A 93 14.26 -14.57 3.78
N PRO A 94 14.83 -13.39 4.08
CA PRO A 94 14.40 -12.61 5.24
C PRO A 94 13.09 -11.88 4.98
N LEU A 95 12.22 -11.83 5.99
CA LEU A 95 10.99 -11.05 6.00
C LEU A 95 11.30 -9.56 6.19
N LEU A 96 12.21 -9.24 7.10
CA LEU A 96 12.62 -7.88 7.41
C LEU A 96 14.13 -7.83 7.58
N VAL A 97 14.76 -6.85 6.92
CA VAL A 97 16.15 -6.45 7.19
C VAL A 97 16.16 -4.99 7.60
N ALA A 98 17.00 -4.58 8.54
CA ALA A 98 17.18 -3.16 8.87
C ALA A 98 18.63 -2.87 9.29
N GLU A 99 19.19 -1.74 8.84
CA GLU A 99 20.54 -1.31 9.27
C GLU A 99 20.55 -0.97 10.76
N ARG A 100 19.48 -0.33 11.25
CA ARG A 100 19.31 0.02 12.66
C ARG A 100 17.85 0.01 13.04
N LEU A 101 17.55 -0.57 14.20
CA LEU A 101 16.28 -0.41 14.90
C LEU A 101 16.55 0.21 16.28
N ARG A 102 15.80 1.24 16.65
CA ARG A 102 15.74 1.78 18.00
C ARG A 102 14.34 1.60 18.55
N LEU A 103 14.27 1.04 19.74
CA LEU A 103 13.03 0.88 20.49
C LEU A 103 13.20 1.49 21.88
N SER A 104 12.40 2.50 22.19
CA SER A 104 12.33 3.13 23.52
C SER A 104 11.06 2.65 24.23
N LEU A 105 11.20 2.07 25.41
CA LEU A 105 10.10 1.50 26.19
C LEU A 105 10.11 2.02 27.63
N PRO A 106 8.99 2.53 28.16
CA PRO A 106 8.89 2.88 29.57
C PRO A 106 9.10 1.67 30.50
N TRP A 107 9.65 1.92 31.69
CA TRP A 107 9.79 0.89 32.73
C TRP A 107 8.45 0.32 33.20
N SER A 108 7.36 1.10 33.12
CA SER A 108 6.00 0.61 33.42
C SER A 108 5.61 -0.51 32.46
N THR A 109 5.84 -0.32 31.17
CA THR A 109 5.49 -1.26 30.11
C THR A 109 6.31 -2.56 30.21
N LEU A 110 7.62 -2.45 30.44
CA LEU A 110 8.48 -3.63 30.68
C LEU A 110 8.04 -4.44 31.91
N ARG A 111 7.60 -3.77 32.98
CA ARG A 111 7.10 -4.42 34.21
C ARG A 111 5.70 -5.00 34.05
N ALA A 112 4.88 -4.45 33.16
CA ALA A 112 3.52 -4.90 32.88
C ALA A 112 3.46 -6.23 32.10
N ARG A 113 4.60 -6.76 31.61
CA ARG A 113 4.71 -8.06 30.91
C ARG A 113 3.68 -8.25 29.80
N GLY A 114 3.41 -7.20 29.01
CA GLY A 114 2.47 -7.24 27.88
C GLY A 114 1.01 -6.90 28.22
N ALA A 115 0.71 -6.56 29.47
CA ALA A 115 -0.60 -5.98 29.84
C ALA A 115 -0.73 -4.52 29.36
N ASP A 116 0.38 -3.78 29.34
CA ASP A 116 0.51 -2.45 28.78
C ASP A 116 1.34 -2.53 27.48
N LEU A 117 0.87 -1.86 26.43
CA LEU A 117 1.50 -1.78 25.10
C LEU A 117 1.89 -0.34 24.76
N THR A 118 2.30 0.43 25.76
CA THR A 118 2.86 1.77 25.56
C THR A 118 4.33 1.69 25.16
N VAL A 119 4.64 2.19 23.99
CA VAL A 119 6.00 2.35 23.48
C VAL A 119 6.29 3.84 23.40
N GLU A 120 7.48 4.26 23.82
CA GLU A 120 7.82 5.68 23.76
C GLU A 120 8.15 6.07 22.33
N ARG A 121 9.06 5.34 21.68
CA ARG A 121 9.52 5.67 20.33
C ARG A 121 9.99 4.44 19.58
N VAL A 122 9.70 4.41 18.28
CA VAL A 122 10.24 3.42 17.34
C VAL A 122 10.99 4.14 16.22
N GLU A 123 12.23 3.75 15.95
CA GLU A 123 12.97 4.23 14.78
C GLU A 123 13.55 3.07 13.99
N ALA A 124 13.49 3.18 12.66
CA ALA A 124 14.14 2.22 11.76
C ALA A 124 14.89 2.93 10.63
N ASP A 125 16.16 2.58 10.46
CA ASP A 125 16.99 3.06 9.35
C ASP A 125 17.10 1.96 8.29
N ALA A 126 16.77 2.34 7.06
CA ALA A 126 16.72 1.48 5.88
C ALA A 126 16.06 0.11 6.11
N PRO A 127 14.85 0.06 6.71
CA PRO A 127 14.14 -1.20 6.82
C PRO A 127 13.71 -1.68 5.43
N ARG A 128 13.98 -2.94 5.10
CA ARG A 128 13.55 -3.62 3.89
C ARG A 128 12.56 -4.71 4.26
N LEU A 129 11.30 -4.53 3.87
CA LEU A 129 10.20 -5.44 4.15
C LEU A 129 9.80 -6.20 2.89
N ASP A 130 9.73 -7.52 2.98
CA ASP A 130 9.21 -8.38 1.92
C ASP A 130 7.74 -8.73 2.20
N ILE A 131 6.84 -8.29 1.32
CA ILE A 131 5.39 -8.44 1.51
C ILE A 131 4.94 -9.88 1.31
N GLU A 132 5.59 -10.66 0.43
CA GLU A 132 5.26 -12.07 0.26
C GLU A 132 5.63 -12.86 1.52
N MET A 133 6.83 -12.62 2.07
CA MET A 133 7.23 -13.24 3.33
C MET A 133 6.34 -12.79 4.50
N LEU A 134 5.93 -11.52 4.52
CA LEU A 134 4.99 -11.01 5.52
C LEU A 134 3.63 -11.72 5.43
N GLY A 135 3.11 -11.91 4.22
CA GLY A 135 1.87 -12.66 3.98
C GLY A 135 1.96 -14.09 4.48
N ARG A 136 3.00 -14.84 4.05
CA ARG A 136 3.25 -16.22 4.52
C ARG A 136 3.36 -16.29 6.05
N TRP A 137 4.01 -15.30 6.65
CA TRP A 137 4.11 -15.21 8.10
C TRP A 137 2.75 -14.97 8.76
N LEU A 138 1.96 -14.02 8.26
CA LEU A 138 0.60 -13.74 8.75
C LEU A 138 -0.31 -14.97 8.65
N ASP A 139 -0.24 -15.71 7.53
CA ASP A 139 -1.02 -16.93 7.30
C ASP A 139 -0.62 -18.08 8.25
N SER A 140 0.64 -18.10 8.69
CA SER A 140 1.12 -19.08 9.67
C SER A 140 0.69 -18.78 11.11
N ARG A 141 0.10 -17.59 11.38
CA ARG A 141 -0.27 -17.20 12.73
C ARG A 141 -1.49 -18.01 13.21
N PRO A 142 -1.50 -18.49 14.47
CA PRO A 142 -2.69 -19.08 15.05
C PRO A 142 -3.86 -18.08 14.96
N PRO A 143 -5.09 -18.53 14.66
CA PRO A 143 -6.25 -17.64 14.69
C PRO A 143 -6.35 -17.01 16.08
N SER A 144 -6.28 -15.68 16.15
CA SER A 144 -6.35 -14.96 17.40
C SER A 144 -7.82 -14.85 17.84
N THR A 145 -8.16 -15.41 18.99
CA THR A 145 -9.47 -15.26 19.64
C THR A 145 -9.68 -13.91 20.33
N THR A 146 -8.77 -12.95 20.14
CA THR A 146 -8.81 -11.63 20.76
C THR A 146 -8.47 -10.58 19.72
N ASP A 147 -9.20 -9.47 19.71
CA ASP A 147 -8.98 -8.39 18.78
C ASP A 147 -7.53 -7.85 18.89
N PRO A 148 -6.89 -7.53 17.75
CA PRO A 148 -5.55 -6.94 17.75
C PRO A 148 -5.54 -5.65 18.58
N ARG A 149 -4.71 -5.61 19.62
CA ARG A 149 -4.55 -4.42 20.46
C ARG A 149 -3.56 -3.46 19.81
N ILE A 150 -4.05 -2.29 19.41
CA ILE A 150 -3.22 -1.21 18.87
C ILE A 150 -2.35 -0.65 20.01
N PRO A 151 -1.02 -0.54 19.85
CA PRO A 151 -0.14 0.04 20.86
C PRO A 151 -0.28 1.56 20.93
N THR A 152 0.14 2.15 22.05
CA THR A 152 0.29 3.59 22.19
C THR A 152 1.74 3.97 21.88
N LEU A 153 2.00 4.87 20.94
CA LEU A 153 3.31 5.48 20.68
C LEU A 153 3.29 6.94 21.14
N THR A 154 4.05 7.30 22.18
CA THR A 154 4.00 8.67 22.72
C THR A 154 4.88 9.68 21.98
N GLU A 155 6.03 9.23 21.48
CA GLU A 155 6.95 9.97 20.59
C GLU A 155 7.06 9.31 19.21
N GLY A 156 6.12 8.42 18.90
CA GLY A 156 5.82 8.04 17.53
C GLY A 156 6.74 7.00 16.89
N LEU A 157 6.67 6.98 15.56
CA LEU A 157 7.43 6.11 14.67
C LEU A 157 8.15 6.97 13.64
N HIS A 158 9.45 6.70 13.45
CA HIS A 158 10.26 7.32 12.40
C HIS A 158 10.95 6.25 11.56
N ILE A 159 10.68 6.23 10.26
CA ILE A 159 11.36 5.36 9.30
C ILE A 159 12.07 6.22 8.28
N VAL A 160 13.31 5.88 7.96
CA VAL A 160 14.09 6.55 6.91
C VAL A 160 14.66 5.55 5.92
N ARG A 161 14.67 5.92 4.62
CA ARG A 161 15.22 5.10 3.54
C ARG A 161 14.64 3.68 3.46
N GLY A 162 13.41 3.50 3.91
CA GLY A 162 12.73 2.22 3.90
C GLY A 162 12.50 1.69 2.48
N GLN A 163 12.31 0.39 2.39
CA GLN A 163 12.02 -0.31 1.15
C GLN A 163 10.94 -1.36 1.40
N VAL A 164 9.96 -1.43 0.51
CA VAL A 164 8.93 -2.47 0.49
C VAL A 164 9.08 -3.21 -0.84
N ILE A 165 9.14 -4.54 -0.78
CA ILE A 165 9.31 -5.40 -1.95
C ILE A 165 8.07 -6.28 -2.07
N GLY A 166 7.49 -6.33 -3.27
CA GLY A 166 6.45 -7.27 -3.64
C GLY A 166 6.74 -7.93 -5.00
N SER A 167 5.81 -8.74 -5.47
CA SER A 167 5.94 -9.48 -6.72
C SER A 167 5.93 -8.53 -7.93
N GLY A 168 7.12 -8.23 -8.48
CA GLY A 168 7.27 -7.37 -9.66
C GLY A 168 7.19 -5.87 -9.40
N TRP A 169 7.04 -5.44 -8.14
CA TRP A 169 7.00 -4.02 -7.77
C TRP A 169 7.78 -3.75 -6.48
N SER A 170 8.22 -2.52 -6.29
CA SER A 170 8.86 -2.05 -5.06
C SER A 170 8.38 -0.66 -4.67
N ILE A 171 8.52 -0.31 -3.39
CA ILE A 171 8.47 1.07 -2.92
C ILE A 171 9.82 1.37 -2.30
N GLU A 172 10.51 2.36 -2.83
CA GLU A 172 11.88 2.71 -2.46
C GLU A 172 11.93 4.05 -1.74
N GLY A 173 12.94 4.21 -0.89
CA GLY A 173 13.21 5.49 -0.21
C GLY A 173 12.10 5.93 0.73
N VAL A 174 11.35 4.97 1.29
CA VAL A 174 10.19 5.23 2.15
C VAL A 174 10.63 5.96 3.40
N ASN A 175 10.08 7.15 3.62
CA ASN A 175 10.20 7.86 4.88
C ASN A 175 8.82 7.93 5.52
N ILE A 176 8.73 7.59 6.81
CA ILE A 176 7.49 7.68 7.59
C ILE A 176 7.79 8.52 8.82
N ASP A 177 7.00 9.56 9.01
CA ASP A 177 6.99 10.35 10.23
C ASP A 177 5.60 10.31 10.84
N LEU A 178 5.48 9.63 11.97
CA LEU A 178 4.26 9.48 12.76
C LEU A 178 4.57 10.01 14.15
N PRO A 179 4.14 11.24 14.52
CA PRO A 179 4.54 11.85 15.79
C PRO A 179 4.01 11.14 17.03
N SER A 180 2.81 10.57 16.94
CA SER A 180 2.19 9.79 18.02
C SER A 180 1.09 8.86 17.50
N LEU A 181 0.80 7.81 18.26
CA LEU A 181 -0.28 6.87 18.00
C LEU A 181 -0.97 6.56 19.33
N ALA A 182 -2.29 6.64 19.37
CA ALA A 182 -3.06 6.07 20.47
C ALA A 182 -4.36 5.46 19.91
N PRO A 183 -4.87 4.37 20.49
CA PRO A 183 -6.01 3.63 19.93
C PRO A 183 -7.26 4.49 19.67
N SER A 184 -7.52 5.44 20.57
CA SER A 184 -8.73 6.27 20.58
C SER A 184 -8.47 7.75 20.26
N ALA A 185 -7.30 8.08 19.68
CA ALA A 185 -6.96 9.46 19.33
C ALA A 185 -6.75 9.61 17.82
N PRO A 186 -6.99 10.82 17.27
CA PRO A 186 -6.63 11.12 15.90
C PRO A 186 -5.13 10.95 15.67
N VAL A 187 -4.80 10.40 14.51
CA VAL A 187 -3.43 10.17 14.06
C VAL A 187 -3.18 11.04 12.84
N ALA A 188 -2.02 11.67 12.78
CA ALA A 188 -1.51 12.29 11.56
C ALA A 188 -0.11 11.72 11.28
N ALA A 189 0.17 11.39 10.03
CA ALA A 189 1.46 10.89 9.59
C ALA A 189 1.84 11.49 8.24
N ARG A 190 3.13 11.53 7.95
CA ARG A 190 3.65 11.86 6.62
C ARG A 190 4.38 10.65 6.08
N VAL A 191 4.12 10.33 4.82
CA VAL A 191 4.75 9.21 4.11
C VAL A 191 5.19 9.71 2.74
N ASP A 192 6.47 9.55 2.43
CA ASP A 192 7.01 9.82 1.11
C ASP A 192 7.88 8.65 0.64
N GLY A 193 8.08 8.56 -0.67
CA GLY A 193 8.82 7.48 -1.29
C GLY A 193 8.59 7.43 -2.79
N ARG A 194 8.97 6.30 -3.40
CA ARG A 194 8.81 6.06 -4.83
C ARG A 194 8.37 4.63 -5.08
N PHE A 195 7.16 4.47 -5.59
CA PHE A 195 6.72 3.18 -6.13
C PHE A 195 7.37 2.93 -7.49
N VAL A 196 7.75 1.69 -7.78
CA VAL A 196 8.38 1.27 -9.03
C VAL A 196 7.75 -0.05 -9.49
N ASN A 197 7.39 -0.14 -10.76
CA ASN A 197 6.91 -1.34 -11.42
C ASN A 197 7.30 -1.29 -12.91
N GLY A 198 8.26 -2.11 -13.32
CA GLY A 198 8.87 -2.03 -14.66
C GLY A 198 9.41 -0.62 -14.95
N ASP A 199 9.03 -0.06 -16.10
CA ASP A 199 9.40 1.31 -16.50
C ASP A 199 8.51 2.40 -15.88
N THR A 200 7.54 2.02 -15.04
CA THR A 200 6.66 2.97 -14.34
C THR A 200 7.23 3.31 -12.96
N SER A 201 7.35 4.60 -12.67
CA SER A 201 7.81 5.14 -11.41
C SER A 201 6.82 6.16 -10.87
N VAL A 202 6.46 6.07 -9.59
CA VAL A 202 5.53 6.98 -8.92
C VAL A 202 6.18 7.53 -7.66
N PRO A 203 6.98 8.61 -7.74
CA PRO A 203 7.34 9.40 -6.58
C PRO A 203 6.08 10.02 -5.94
N PHE A 204 5.99 9.96 -4.62
CA PHE A 204 4.87 10.50 -3.85
C PHE A 204 5.32 11.13 -2.54
N ASP A 205 4.48 12.03 -2.04
CA ASP A 205 4.57 12.63 -0.71
C ASP A 205 3.13 12.88 -0.23
N LEU A 206 2.75 12.16 0.82
CA LEU A 206 1.38 12.07 1.32
C LEU A 206 1.33 12.40 2.80
N GLN A 207 0.33 13.18 3.18
CA GLN A 207 -0.12 13.33 4.57
C GLN A 207 -1.31 12.41 4.79
N LEU A 208 -1.22 11.56 5.80
CA LEU A 208 -2.24 10.62 6.23
C LEU A 208 -2.88 11.13 7.51
N ALA A 209 -4.19 10.94 7.65
CA ALA A 209 -4.93 11.22 8.87
C ALA A 209 -5.87 10.04 9.18
N LEU A 210 -5.96 9.65 10.44
CA LEU A 210 -6.96 8.69 10.94
C LEU A 210 -7.72 9.31 12.11
N THR A 211 -9.02 9.08 12.24
CA THR A 211 -9.82 9.61 13.35
C THR A 211 -9.60 8.90 14.68
N ALA A 212 -9.67 7.57 14.69
CA ALA A 212 -9.45 6.74 15.87
C ALA A 212 -9.14 5.29 15.43
N PRO A 213 -7.87 4.84 15.49
CA PRO A 213 -7.46 3.54 14.95
C PRO A 213 -8.27 2.33 15.44
N SER A 214 -8.80 2.35 16.67
CA SER A 214 -9.54 1.22 17.24
C SER A 214 -11.05 1.23 17.00
N GLN A 215 -11.59 2.18 16.22
CA GLN A 215 -13.04 2.36 16.01
C GLN A 215 -13.32 2.83 14.58
N ASP A 216 -13.73 1.91 13.68
CA ASP A 216 -14.21 2.20 12.31
C ASP A 216 -13.52 3.43 11.67
N ALA A 217 -12.19 3.44 11.71
CA ALA A 217 -11.44 4.68 11.63
C ALA A 217 -11.62 5.32 10.25
N ALA A 218 -11.99 6.60 10.21
CA ALA A 218 -11.97 7.33 8.95
C ALA A 218 -10.51 7.63 8.59
N LEU A 219 -10.09 7.16 7.42
CA LEU A 219 -8.80 7.47 6.81
C LEU A 219 -8.97 8.66 5.87
N GLY A 220 -8.05 9.63 5.94
CA GLY A 220 -7.81 10.64 4.93
C GLY A 220 -6.36 10.57 4.44
N ALA A 221 -6.14 10.79 3.16
CA ALA A 221 -4.80 11.01 2.62
C ALA A 221 -4.81 12.18 1.63
N SER A 222 -3.81 13.04 1.66
CA SER A 222 -3.65 14.08 0.66
C SER A 222 -2.20 14.43 0.40
N GLY A 223 -1.87 14.92 -0.80
CA GLY A 223 -0.51 15.29 -1.11
C GLY A 223 -0.24 15.36 -2.60
N ILE A 224 0.89 14.80 -3.02
CA ILE A 224 1.30 14.73 -4.41
C ILE A 224 1.74 13.32 -4.78
N ALA A 225 1.46 12.93 -6.01
CA ALA A 225 2.03 11.75 -6.64
C ALA A 225 2.26 12.07 -8.12
N THR A 226 3.32 11.55 -8.72
CA THR A 226 3.53 11.73 -10.18
C THR A 226 3.79 10.39 -10.80
N VAL A 227 2.89 9.90 -11.64
CA VAL A 227 3.18 8.71 -12.45
C VAL A 227 4.12 9.14 -13.57
N VAL A 228 5.25 8.45 -13.69
CA VAL A 228 6.29 8.69 -14.68
C VAL A 228 6.51 7.40 -15.44
N THR A 229 6.40 7.49 -16.76
CA THR A 229 6.75 6.45 -17.72
C THR A 229 7.75 7.03 -18.72
N PRO A 230 8.31 6.23 -19.65
CA PRO A 230 9.19 6.76 -20.70
C PRO A 230 8.52 7.86 -21.54
N ASP A 231 7.23 7.69 -21.86
CA ASP A 231 6.56 8.50 -22.88
C ASP A 231 5.67 9.60 -22.28
N TRP A 232 5.19 9.41 -21.05
CA TRP A 232 4.24 10.34 -20.44
C TRP A 232 4.41 10.48 -18.93
N ARG A 233 3.91 11.61 -18.41
CA ARG A 233 3.88 11.93 -16.98
C ARG A 233 2.50 12.37 -16.54
N LEU A 234 1.98 11.81 -15.46
CA LEU A 234 0.71 12.22 -14.84
C LEU A 234 0.97 12.75 -13.44
N ALA A 235 0.99 14.07 -13.29
CA ALA A 235 1.06 14.72 -11.99
C ALA A 235 -0.33 14.74 -11.34
N LEU A 236 -0.43 14.21 -10.13
CA LEU A 236 -1.64 14.07 -9.33
C LEU A 236 -1.51 14.88 -8.03
N LYS A 237 -2.64 15.46 -7.59
CA LYS A 237 -2.79 16.05 -6.25
C LYS A 237 -3.90 15.31 -5.52
N PRO A 238 -3.65 14.06 -5.09
CA PRO A 238 -4.70 13.20 -4.56
C PRO A 238 -5.28 13.76 -3.26
N THR A 239 -6.59 13.66 -3.11
CA THR A 239 -7.34 13.69 -1.87
C THR A 239 -8.13 12.39 -1.79
N LEU A 240 -7.77 11.52 -0.86
CA LEU A 240 -8.42 10.24 -0.59
C LEU A 240 -9.13 10.33 0.77
N SER A 241 -10.32 9.75 0.86
CA SER A 241 -11.03 9.58 2.12
C SER A 241 -11.82 8.27 2.11
N GLY A 242 -12.01 7.64 3.25
CA GLY A 242 -12.83 6.43 3.40
C GLY A 242 -12.87 5.97 4.85
N LEU A 243 -13.66 4.94 5.13
CA LEU A 243 -13.70 4.26 6.44
C LEU A 243 -12.86 3.00 6.35
N LEU A 244 -11.92 2.79 7.27
CA LEU A 244 -11.15 1.55 7.32
C LEU A 244 -12.10 0.37 7.53
N PHE A 245 -11.92 -0.64 6.69
CA PHE A 245 -12.61 -1.91 6.78
C PHE A 245 -11.58 -3.01 7.06
N GLN A 246 -11.87 -3.87 8.02
CA GLN A 246 -11.16 -5.11 8.26
C GLN A 246 -12.18 -6.21 8.57
N GLY A 247 -12.16 -7.30 7.83
CA GLY A 247 -13.08 -8.42 8.05
C GLY A 247 -12.77 -9.62 7.16
N GLU A 248 -13.75 -10.51 7.00
CA GLU A 248 -13.60 -11.73 6.19
C GLU A 248 -13.25 -11.43 4.72
N ASN A 249 -13.57 -10.23 4.23
CA ASN A 249 -13.27 -9.77 2.86
C ASN A 249 -11.91 -9.07 2.74
N GLY A 250 -10.99 -9.31 3.68
CA GLY A 250 -9.68 -8.67 3.73
C GLY A 250 -9.71 -7.30 4.40
N PHE A 251 -8.77 -6.44 4.03
CA PHE A 251 -8.68 -5.07 4.51
C PHE A 251 -8.99 -4.08 3.39
N GLY A 252 -9.40 -2.87 3.74
CA GLY A 252 -9.69 -1.87 2.71
C GLY A 252 -10.31 -0.58 3.22
N LEU A 253 -10.98 0.12 2.30
CA LEU A 253 -11.70 1.35 2.57
C LEU A 253 -13.14 1.24 2.10
N ASP A 254 -14.08 1.38 3.04
CA ASP A 254 -15.47 1.65 2.73
C ASP A 254 -15.70 3.09 2.32
N ARG A 255 -16.63 3.29 1.39
CA ARG A 255 -17.03 4.61 0.89
C ARG A 255 -15.81 5.45 0.45
N MET A 256 -14.83 4.80 -0.16
CA MET A 256 -13.64 5.46 -0.66
C MET A 256 -14.07 6.56 -1.64
N ARG A 257 -13.49 7.75 -1.47
CA ARG A 257 -13.56 8.85 -2.42
C ARG A 257 -12.14 9.33 -2.67
N PHE A 258 -11.74 9.27 -3.92
CA PHE A 258 -10.50 9.79 -4.43
C PHE A 258 -10.82 10.93 -5.39
N ALA A 259 -10.17 12.07 -5.21
CA ALA A 259 -10.25 13.19 -6.14
C ALA A 259 -8.84 13.74 -6.38
N SER A 260 -8.51 14.05 -7.62
CA SER A 260 -7.20 14.59 -7.97
C SER A 260 -7.33 15.59 -9.13
N PRO A 261 -7.03 16.88 -8.90
CA PRO A 261 -6.57 17.76 -9.96
C PRO A 261 -5.29 17.16 -10.55
N SER A 262 -5.32 16.94 -11.86
CA SER A 262 -4.35 16.13 -12.56
C SER A 262 -3.81 16.87 -13.78
N ARG A 263 -2.56 16.60 -14.13
CA ARG A 263 -1.92 17.08 -15.35
C ARG A 263 -1.22 15.94 -16.05
N LEU A 264 -1.73 15.59 -17.23
CA LEU A 264 -1.07 14.67 -18.15
C LEU A 264 -0.12 15.47 -19.04
N THR A 265 1.16 15.10 -19.06
CA THR A 265 2.19 15.64 -19.93
C THR A 265 2.64 14.53 -20.87
N LEU A 266 2.45 14.77 -22.15
CA LEU A 266 2.99 14.02 -23.29
C LEU A 266 4.21 14.79 -23.84
N PRO A 267 4.99 14.26 -24.79
CA PRO A 267 6.20 14.92 -25.29
C PRO A 267 5.97 16.38 -25.76
N ASP A 268 4.87 16.62 -26.49
CA ASP A 268 4.58 17.94 -27.09
C ASP A 268 3.34 18.63 -26.50
N GLN A 269 2.64 17.99 -25.55
CA GLN A 269 1.34 18.46 -25.08
C GLN A 269 1.16 18.30 -23.57
N SER A 270 0.38 19.19 -22.95
CA SER A 270 0.03 19.11 -21.53
C SER A 270 -1.46 19.40 -21.31
N HIS A 271 -2.18 18.44 -20.75
CA HIS A 271 -3.62 18.49 -20.53
C HIS A 271 -3.93 18.49 -19.03
N ARG A 272 -4.80 19.41 -18.59
CA ARG A 272 -5.26 19.48 -17.19
C ARG A 272 -6.68 18.93 -17.10
N PHE A 273 -6.94 18.13 -16.08
CA PHE A 273 -8.25 17.57 -15.82
C PHE A 273 -8.42 17.25 -14.33
N ALA A 274 -9.66 17.03 -13.89
CA ALA A 274 -9.96 16.46 -12.59
C ALA A 274 -10.30 14.98 -12.77
N LEU A 275 -9.70 14.12 -11.95
CA LEU A 275 -10.01 12.69 -11.85
C LEU A 275 -10.73 12.43 -10.53
N GLY A 276 -11.82 11.67 -10.58
CA GLY A 276 -12.57 11.20 -9.42
C GLY A 276 -12.77 9.69 -9.49
N LEU A 277 -12.53 9.01 -8.37
CA LEU A 277 -12.88 7.61 -8.17
C LEU A 277 -13.68 7.46 -6.88
N ALA A 278 -14.66 6.58 -6.87
CA ALA A 278 -15.41 6.25 -5.67
C ALA A 278 -15.79 4.76 -5.64
N GLY A 279 -15.89 4.17 -4.45
CA GLY A 279 -16.27 2.76 -4.30
C GLY A 279 -15.72 2.14 -3.02
N PRO A 280 -16.00 0.87 -2.73
CA PRO A 280 -15.29 0.15 -1.68
C PRO A 280 -13.95 -0.35 -2.24
N LEU A 281 -12.83 0.07 -1.65
CA LEU A 281 -11.52 -0.50 -1.93
C LEU A 281 -11.33 -1.75 -1.08
N ARG A 282 -10.88 -2.85 -1.65
CA ARG A 282 -10.56 -4.09 -0.93
C ARG A 282 -9.19 -4.62 -1.36
N TYR A 283 -8.47 -5.19 -0.42
CA TYR A 283 -7.29 -5.99 -0.68
C TYR A 283 -7.42 -7.32 0.05
N ARG A 284 -7.29 -8.40 -0.71
CA ARG A 284 -7.38 -9.77 -0.20
C ARG A 284 -6.55 -10.69 -1.08
N ASP A 285 -5.76 -11.57 -0.47
CA ASP A 285 -5.01 -12.63 -1.17
C ASP A 285 -4.16 -12.09 -2.35
N GLY A 286 -3.57 -10.91 -2.19
CA GLY A 286 -2.78 -10.23 -3.22
C GLY A 286 -3.58 -9.42 -4.23
N MET A 287 -4.90 -9.56 -4.27
CA MET A 287 -5.79 -8.84 -5.19
C MET A 287 -6.29 -7.54 -4.59
N LEU A 288 -6.07 -6.43 -5.28
CA LEU A 288 -6.68 -5.12 -5.02
C LEU A 288 -7.91 -4.95 -5.90
N SER A 289 -9.07 -4.59 -5.34
CA SER A 289 -10.29 -4.37 -6.11
C SER A 289 -11.10 -3.16 -5.65
N ILE A 290 -11.87 -2.60 -6.60
CA ILE A 290 -12.88 -1.58 -6.36
C ILE A 290 -14.14 -2.02 -7.10
N GLU A 291 -15.13 -2.53 -6.36
CA GLU A 291 -16.36 -3.04 -6.94
C GLU A 291 -17.56 -2.84 -5.98
N PRO A 292 -18.58 -2.05 -6.36
CA PRO A 292 -18.65 -1.24 -7.58
C PRO A 292 -17.70 -0.03 -7.53
N MET A 293 -17.10 0.31 -8.68
CA MET A 293 -16.31 1.51 -8.90
C MET A 293 -17.15 2.56 -9.64
N GLY A 294 -17.12 3.81 -9.17
CA GLY A 294 -17.49 5.00 -9.91
C GLY A 294 -16.24 5.75 -10.38
N LEU A 295 -16.22 6.17 -11.64
CA LEU A 295 -15.17 6.96 -12.26
C LEU A 295 -15.79 8.24 -12.81
N ALA A 296 -15.12 9.37 -12.62
CA ALA A 296 -15.49 10.61 -13.30
C ALA A 296 -14.23 11.36 -13.72
N THR A 297 -14.27 11.95 -14.90
CA THR A 297 -13.26 12.91 -15.33
C THR A 297 -13.92 14.21 -15.73
N ARG A 298 -13.22 15.32 -15.50
CA ARG A 298 -13.62 16.64 -16.00
C ARG A 298 -12.40 17.31 -16.59
N GLY A 299 -12.36 17.43 -17.90
CA GLY A 299 -11.21 17.93 -18.66
C GLY A 299 -11.61 18.48 -20.02
N GLY A 300 -10.60 18.81 -20.81
CA GLY A 300 -10.70 19.18 -22.22
C GLY A 300 -9.45 18.73 -22.97
N GLY A 301 -9.41 18.94 -24.28
CA GLY A 301 -8.32 18.42 -25.13
C GLY A 301 -8.42 16.91 -25.30
N LEU A 302 -7.40 16.17 -24.86
CA LEU A 302 -7.35 14.70 -24.99
C LEU A 302 -8.15 13.94 -23.92
N VAL A 303 -8.46 14.59 -22.79
CA VAL A 303 -9.15 13.93 -21.67
C VAL A 303 -10.64 14.27 -21.72
N PRO A 304 -11.52 13.31 -22.03
CA PRO A 304 -12.96 13.55 -22.06
C PRO A 304 -13.49 13.97 -20.69
N THR A 305 -14.62 14.68 -20.69
CA THR A 305 -15.48 14.75 -19.51
C THR A 305 -16.44 13.56 -19.58
N LEU A 306 -16.33 12.64 -18.62
CA LEU A 306 -17.17 11.44 -18.55
C LEU A 306 -17.56 11.10 -17.11
N ALA A 307 -18.63 10.31 -16.99
CA ALA A 307 -18.99 9.60 -15.77
C ALA A 307 -19.26 8.14 -16.11
N ALA A 308 -18.67 7.22 -15.34
CA ALA A 308 -18.80 5.79 -15.56
C ALA A 308 -18.89 5.02 -14.24
N SER A 309 -19.42 3.81 -14.33
CA SER A 309 -19.49 2.85 -13.24
C SER A 309 -19.04 1.47 -13.71
N GLY A 310 -18.58 0.62 -12.80
CA GLY A 310 -18.23 -0.76 -13.11
C GLY A 310 -17.33 -1.37 -12.05
N GLY A 311 -16.21 -1.93 -12.45
CA GLY A 311 -15.31 -2.66 -11.56
C GLY A 311 -13.85 -2.54 -11.98
N PHE A 312 -12.97 -2.61 -10.98
CA PHE A 312 -11.52 -2.69 -11.16
C PHE A 312 -10.98 -3.80 -10.26
N ALA A 313 -10.08 -4.62 -10.81
CA ALA A 313 -9.31 -5.60 -10.05
C ALA A 313 -7.87 -5.68 -10.57
N TRP A 314 -6.92 -5.79 -9.64
CA TRP A 314 -5.50 -5.87 -9.93
C TRP A 314 -4.82 -6.92 -9.05
N GLN A 315 -4.19 -7.91 -9.68
CA GLN A 315 -3.34 -8.93 -9.06
C GLN A 315 -2.23 -9.29 -10.06
N GLU A 316 -2.19 -10.53 -10.56
CA GLU A 316 -1.33 -10.97 -11.67
C GLU A 316 -1.82 -10.41 -13.02
N HIS A 317 -3.14 -10.21 -13.12
CA HIS A 317 -3.82 -9.59 -14.25
C HIS A 317 -4.56 -8.34 -13.80
N LEU A 318 -4.86 -7.47 -14.76
CA LEU A 318 -5.69 -6.29 -14.57
C LEU A 318 -7.03 -6.50 -15.27
N SER A 319 -8.12 -6.32 -14.54
CA SER A 319 -9.49 -6.33 -15.04
C SER A 319 -10.11 -4.95 -14.83
N LEU A 320 -10.64 -4.37 -15.89
CA LEU A 320 -11.33 -3.10 -15.88
C LEU A 320 -12.63 -3.23 -16.67
N GLN A 321 -13.74 -2.87 -16.04
CA GLN A 321 -15.04 -2.83 -16.69
C GLN A 321 -15.66 -1.49 -16.37
N LEU A 322 -16.02 -0.72 -17.40
CA LEU A 322 -16.64 0.58 -17.27
C LEU A 322 -17.84 0.66 -18.21
N GLY A 323 -18.97 1.08 -17.68
CA GLY A 323 -20.14 1.51 -18.44
C GLY A 323 -20.51 2.92 -18.01
N GLY A 324 -20.64 3.82 -18.97
CA GLY A 324 -20.84 5.23 -18.66
C GLY A 324 -21.22 6.06 -19.88
N GLU A 325 -21.08 7.37 -19.74
CA GLU A 325 -21.39 8.34 -20.79
C GLU A 325 -20.29 9.40 -20.91
N PHE A 326 -19.97 9.77 -22.14
CA PHE A 326 -19.19 10.97 -22.45
C PHE A 326 -20.11 12.17 -22.55
N ALA A 327 -19.71 13.32 -22.01
CA ALA A 327 -20.45 14.58 -22.20
C ALA A 327 -20.34 15.12 -23.64
N GLY A 328 -19.34 14.68 -24.39
CA GLY A 328 -19.10 15.06 -25.78
C GLY A 328 -17.81 14.43 -26.31
N TRP A 329 -17.66 14.44 -27.64
CA TRP A 329 -16.44 13.96 -28.29
C TRP A 329 -15.26 14.91 -28.00
N PRO A 330 -14.10 14.41 -27.55
CA PRO A 330 -12.95 15.27 -27.24
C PRO A 330 -12.41 16.02 -28.48
N GLU A 331 -12.06 17.29 -28.30
CA GLU A 331 -11.58 18.15 -29.40
C GLU A 331 -10.27 17.66 -30.04
N ALA A 332 -9.41 17.00 -29.24
CA ALA A 332 -8.13 16.49 -29.72
C ALA A 332 -8.24 15.06 -30.29
N TRP A 333 -9.44 14.47 -30.31
CA TRP A 333 -9.66 13.19 -30.97
C TRP A 333 -9.99 13.40 -32.46
N PRO A 334 -9.73 12.41 -33.32
CA PRO A 334 -10.06 12.49 -34.74
C PRO A 334 -11.51 12.88 -34.98
N VAL A 335 -11.76 13.72 -35.99
CA VAL A 335 -13.12 14.15 -36.36
C VAL A 335 -13.89 12.92 -36.85
N LEU A 336 -15.02 12.64 -36.20
CA LEU A 336 -15.90 11.58 -36.65
C LEU A 336 -16.65 12.01 -37.92
N PRO A 337 -16.92 11.09 -38.87
CA PRO A 337 -17.74 11.39 -40.05
C PRO A 337 -19.19 11.72 -39.65
N GLU A 338 -19.88 12.58 -40.40
CA GLU A 338 -21.31 12.83 -40.17
C GLU A 338 -22.12 11.53 -40.36
N PRO A 339 -23.08 11.21 -39.46
CA PRO A 339 -23.69 12.06 -38.42
C PRO A 339 -23.01 12.02 -37.03
N LEU A 340 -21.90 11.30 -36.85
CA LEU A 340 -21.21 11.16 -35.56
C LEU A 340 -20.47 12.43 -35.12
N ALA A 341 -20.16 13.33 -36.07
CA ALA A 341 -19.39 14.56 -35.86
C ALA A 341 -20.04 15.53 -34.86
N ARG A 342 -21.35 15.37 -34.61
CA ARG A 342 -22.14 16.21 -33.69
C ARG A 342 -22.99 15.33 -32.77
N PRO A 343 -22.41 14.70 -31.73
CA PRO A 343 -23.21 14.19 -30.63
C PRO A 343 -23.81 15.42 -29.93
N SER A 344 -25.11 15.67 -30.10
CA SER A 344 -25.83 16.70 -29.35
C SER A 344 -26.01 16.32 -27.88
N ASP A 345 -25.84 15.03 -27.58
CA ASP A 345 -26.22 14.38 -26.33
C ASP A 345 -25.08 13.51 -25.78
N ALA A 346 -25.24 13.08 -24.54
CA ALA A 346 -24.31 12.21 -23.86
C ALA A 346 -24.13 10.89 -24.65
N MET A 347 -22.89 10.48 -24.91
CA MET A 347 -22.57 9.29 -25.70
C MET A 347 -22.30 8.11 -24.77
N PRO A 348 -23.20 7.12 -24.66
CA PRO A 348 -22.95 5.93 -23.85
C PRO A 348 -21.80 5.10 -24.40
N PHE A 349 -21.01 4.54 -23.48
CA PHE A 349 -19.91 3.65 -23.79
C PHE A 349 -19.85 2.46 -22.85
N ARG A 350 -19.23 1.38 -23.33
CA ARG A 350 -18.74 0.28 -22.51
C ARG A 350 -17.30 -0.03 -22.87
N LEU A 351 -16.45 -0.09 -21.86
CA LEU A 351 -15.06 -0.49 -21.99
C LEU A 351 -14.85 -1.73 -21.13
N THR A 352 -14.31 -2.78 -21.72
CA THR A 352 -13.85 -3.96 -20.98
C THR A 352 -12.39 -4.26 -21.32
N TYR A 353 -11.64 -4.61 -20.29
CA TYR A 353 -10.25 -5.02 -20.39
C TYR A 353 -9.99 -6.13 -19.39
N SER A 354 -9.30 -7.18 -19.84
CA SER A 354 -8.83 -8.26 -18.98
C SER A 354 -7.52 -8.77 -19.55
N GLY A 355 -6.40 -8.44 -18.91
CA GLY A 355 -5.09 -8.74 -19.50
C GLY A 355 -3.91 -8.39 -18.60
N ALA A 356 -2.77 -8.14 -19.23
CA ALA A 356 -1.53 -7.79 -18.54
C ALA A 356 -1.63 -6.46 -17.77
N THR A 357 -0.86 -6.29 -16.71
CA THR A 357 -0.92 -5.10 -15.83
C THR A 357 -0.36 -3.83 -16.48
N ASN A 358 0.37 -3.97 -17.58
CA ASN A 358 0.90 -2.89 -18.41
C ASN A 358 -0.09 -2.40 -19.50
N LEU A 359 -1.35 -2.87 -19.49
CA LEU A 359 -2.38 -2.52 -20.47
C LEU A 359 -2.08 -2.93 -21.93
N SER A 360 -1.15 -3.86 -22.15
CA SER A 360 -0.80 -4.31 -23.51
C SER A 360 -1.73 -5.40 -24.07
N GLY A 361 -2.70 -5.87 -23.28
CA GLY A 361 -3.71 -6.83 -23.74
C GLY A 361 -4.78 -6.19 -24.63
N PRO A 362 -5.64 -7.00 -25.26
CA PRO A 362 -6.80 -6.50 -25.99
C PRO A 362 -7.82 -5.87 -25.01
N ALA A 363 -8.40 -4.75 -25.43
CA ALA A 363 -9.51 -4.06 -24.80
C ALA A 363 -10.68 -4.00 -25.79
N HIS A 364 -11.90 -4.11 -25.29
CA HIS A 364 -13.10 -3.99 -26.11
C HIS A 364 -13.83 -2.69 -25.79
N LEU A 365 -14.18 -1.92 -26.81
CA LEU A 365 -14.94 -0.68 -26.69
C LEU A 365 -16.23 -0.77 -27.49
N GLU A 366 -17.35 -0.52 -26.83
CA GLU A 366 -18.65 -0.26 -27.46
C GLU A 366 -19.01 1.21 -27.28
N LEU A 367 -19.43 1.87 -28.36
CA LEU A 367 -20.00 3.20 -28.39
C LEU A 367 -21.37 3.15 -29.07
N ALA A 368 -22.34 3.85 -28.52
CA ALA A 368 -23.63 4.03 -29.17
C ALA A 368 -24.02 5.50 -29.14
N THR A 369 -24.63 5.98 -30.21
CA THR A 369 -25.19 7.33 -30.24
C THR A 369 -26.49 7.35 -31.05
N GLU A 370 -27.48 8.04 -30.51
CA GLU A 370 -28.66 8.49 -31.26
C GLU A 370 -28.28 9.84 -31.86
N GLY A 371 -27.80 9.83 -33.11
CA GLY A 371 -27.47 11.06 -33.80
C GLY A 371 -28.73 11.89 -34.11
N SER A 372 -28.54 13.00 -34.83
CA SER A 372 -29.65 13.84 -35.31
C SER A 372 -30.60 13.17 -36.32
N THR A 373 -30.29 11.94 -36.74
CA THR A 373 -31.04 11.15 -37.73
C THR A 373 -31.75 9.97 -37.05
N PRO A 374 -32.96 9.57 -37.46
CA PRO A 374 -33.62 8.39 -36.91
C PRO A 374 -32.76 7.11 -37.00
N GLY A 375 -32.47 6.51 -35.84
CA GLY A 375 -31.76 5.24 -35.70
C GLY A 375 -30.44 5.37 -34.91
N THR A 376 -30.02 4.27 -34.30
CA THR A 376 -28.81 4.21 -33.46
C THR A 376 -27.58 3.93 -34.32
N THR A 377 -26.54 4.75 -34.19
CA THR A 377 -25.21 4.42 -34.68
C THR A 377 -24.45 3.66 -33.61
N ARG A 378 -23.80 2.55 -33.98
CA ARG A 378 -23.02 1.70 -33.08
C ARG A 378 -21.61 1.50 -33.62
N LEU A 379 -20.65 1.55 -32.72
CA LEU A 379 -19.27 1.17 -32.97
C LEU A 379 -18.89 0.16 -31.89
N ALA A 380 -18.39 -1.01 -32.28
CA ALA A 380 -17.89 -2.02 -31.36
C ALA A 380 -16.59 -2.58 -31.93
N GLY A 381 -15.53 -2.62 -31.12
CA GLY A 381 -14.26 -3.13 -31.61
C GLY A 381 -13.25 -3.41 -30.51
N ASP A 382 -12.34 -4.30 -30.85
CA ASP A 382 -11.18 -4.67 -30.06
C ASP A 382 -9.99 -3.83 -30.48
N PHE A 383 -9.22 -3.38 -29.50
CA PHE A 383 -8.03 -2.55 -29.72
C PHE A 383 -6.97 -2.88 -28.67
N ARG A 384 -5.73 -2.49 -28.95
CA ARG A 384 -4.64 -2.53 -27.98
C ARG A 384 -4.20 -1.11 -27.68
N LEU A 385 -4.20 -0.74 -26.40
CA LEU A 385 -3.90 0.64 -26.01
C LEU A 385 -2.53 1.13 -26.52
N PRO A 386 -1.43 0.34 -26.46
CA PRO A 386 -0.15 0.77 -27.02
C PRO A 386 -0.21 1.11 -28.52
N GLU A 387 -0.90 0.28 -29.31
CA GLU A 387 -1.05 0.46 -30.76
C GLU A 387 -1.90 1.70 -31.08
N ILE A 388 -2.98 1.95 -30.32
CA ILE A 388 -3.78 3.19 -30.45
C ILE A 388 -2.96 4.43 -30.13
N LEU A 389 -2.14 4.40 -29.07
CA LEU A 389 -1.30 5.54 -28.70
C LEU A 389 -0.24 5.82 -29.77
N GLU A 390 0.42 4.78 -30.30
CA GLU A 390 1.37 4.93 -31.41
C GLU A 390 0.69 5.47 -32.67
N TRP A 391 -0.50 4.98 -33.01
CA TRP A 391 -1.29 5.49 -34.14
C TRP A 391 -1.65 6.97 -33.97
N LEU A 392 -2.07 7.41 -32.78
CA LEU A 392 -2.40 8.81 -32.50
C LEU A 392 -1.19 9.74 -32.73
N GLU A 393 0.03 9.29 -32.44
CA GLU A 393 1.26 10.04 -32.73
C GLU A 393 1.59 10.13 -34.23
N GLN A 394 1.09 9.18 -35.02
CA GLN A 394 1.29 9.09 -36.46
C GLN A 394 0.12 9.67 -37.27
N LEU A 395 -0.95 10.12 -36.60
CA LEU A 395 -2.16 10.65 -37.24
C LEU A 395 -1.83 11.80 -38.20
N ASP A 396 -0.96 12.72 -37.79
CA ASP A 396 -0.48 13.85 -38.59
C ASP A 396 0.42 13.43 -39.78
N ARG A 397 0.93 12.19 -39.77
CA ARG A 397 1.78 11.62 -40.83
C ARG A 397 0.99 10.82 -41.87
N GLY A 398 -0.33 10.78 -41.76
CA GLY A 398 -1.22 10.30 -42.81
C GLY A 398 -1.59 8.81 -42.75
N ASN A 399 -1.49 8.14 -41.59
CA ASN A 399 -2.14 6.83 -41.39
C ASN A 399 -3.61 7.04 -41.00
N PRO A 400 -4.58 6.80 -41.89
CA PRO A 400 -5.96 7.26 -41.67
C PRO A 400 -6.80 6.31 -40.81
N LEU A 401 -6.40 5.04 -40.67
CA LEU A 401 -7.22 4.01 -40.00
C LEU A 401 -6.63 3.63 -38.65
N PRO A 402 -7.44 3.65 -37.57
CA PRO A 402 -6.98 3.19 -36.27
C PRO A 402 -6.78 1.66 -36.27
N PRO A 403 -5.80 1.13 -35.53
CA PRO A 403 -5.59 -0.31 -35.36
C PRO A 403 -6.69 -0.88 -34.45
N VAL A 404 -7.87 -1.08 -35.03
CA VAL A 404 -9.08 -1.57 -34.36
C VAL A 404 -9.71 -2.64 -35.23
N ASP A 405 -9.97 -3.79 -34.63
CA ASP A 405 -10.77 -4.86 -35.22
C ASP A 405 -12.21 -4.70 -34.75
N GLY A 406 -13.14 -4.38 -35.65
CA GLY A 406 -14.48 -4.07 -35.20
C GLY A 406 -15.52 -3.82 -36.28
N THR A 407 -16.71 -3.47 -35.82
CA THR A 407 -17.87 -3.18 -36.65
C THR A 407 -18.38 -1.78 -36.36
N PHE A 408 -18.72 -1.07 -37.43
CA PHE A 408 -19.38 0.21 -37.40
C PHE A 408 -20.71 0.10 -38.15
N GLU A 409 -21.82 0.35 -37.47
CA GLU A 409 -23.16 0.32 -38.03
C GLU A 409 -23.82 1.69 -37.92
N THR A 410 -24.27 2.25 -39.04
CA THR A 410 -25.01 3.51 -39.03
C THR A 410 -26.18 3.51 -40.02
N PRO A 411 -27.35 4.07 -39.65
CA PRO A 411 -28.49 4.20 -40.55
C PRO A 411 -28.21 5.07 -41.78
N ARG A 412 -27.31 6.05 -41.62
CA ARG A 412 -26.94 7.02 -42.68
C ARG A 412 -25.49 7.42 -42.48
N LEU A 413 -24.69 7.34 -43.53
CA LEU A 413 -23.31 7.84 -43.56
C LEU A 413 -23.14 8.84 -44.70
N GLU A 414 -22.55 10.00 -44.42
CA GLU A 414 -22.15 10.94 -45.46
C GLU A 414 -20.63 10.95 -45.60
N LEU A 415 -20.13 10.51 -46.76
CA LEU A 415 -18.71 10.44 -47.06
C LEU A 415 -18.43 11.07 -48.42
N ALA A 416 -17.55 12.08 -48.45
CA ALA A 416 -17.13 12.76 -49.68
C ALA A 416 -18.28 13.23 -50.60
N GLY A 417 -19.40 13.66 -50.00
CA GLY A 417 -20.59 14.14 -50.73
C GLY A 417 -21.55 13.03 -51.20
N ALA A 418 -21.24 11.75 -50.95
CA ALA A 418 -22.17 10.64 -51.14
C ALA A 418 -22.92 10.33 -49.84
N THR A 419 -24.21 10.08 -49.95
CA THR A 419 -25.04 9.59 -48.84
C THR A 419 -25.28 8.09 -48.99
N LEU A 420 -24.89 7.33 -47.98
CA LEU A 420 -25.12 5.89 -47.89
C LEU A 420 -26.15 5.60 -46.79
N HIS A 421 -26.99 4.59 -47.00
CA HIS A 421 -28.05 4.19 -46.07
C HIS A 421 -27.85 2.74 -45.61
N GLY A 422 -28.09 2.48 -44.32
CA GLY A 422 -27.94 1.13 -43.73
C GLY A 422 -26.52 0.59 -43.82
N VAL A 423 -25.54 1.43 -43.50
CA VAL A 423 -24.12 1.11 -43.66
C VAL A 423 -23.65 0.22 -42.52
N ARG A 424 -22.97 -0.86 -42.89
CA ARG A 424 -22.12 -1.65 -41.99
C ARG A 424 -20.71 -1.65 -42.57
N VAL A 425 -19.74 -1.21 -41.77
CA VAL A 425 -18.31 -1.28 -42.08
C VAL A 425 -17.68 -2.28 -41.12
N GLU A 426 -16.94 -3.23 -41.68
CA GLU A 426 -16.04 -4.11 -40.93
C GLU A 426 -14.63 -3.54 -41.06
N MET A 427 -13.98 -3.35 -39.92
CA MET A 427 -12.61 -2.89 -39.81
C MET A 427 -11.79 -4.07 -39.32
N SER A 428 -10.76 -4.43 -40.06
CA SER A 428 -9.79 -5.44 -39.64
C SER A 428 -8.40 -4.86 -39.80
N ASP A 429 -7.57 -4.96 -38.77
CA ASP A 429 -6.14 -4.73 -38.91
C ASP A 429 -5.57 -5.81 -39.83
N GLY A 430 -5.02 -5.41 -40.98
CA GLY A 430 -4.55 -6.31 -42.03
C GLY A 430 -3.31 -7.13 -41.66
N SER A 431 -2.97 -7.24 -40.38
CA SER A 431 -1.78 -7.90 -39.86
C SER A 431 -1.84 -9.44 -39.99
N ASP A 432 -3.01 -10.03 -40.23
CA ASP A 432 -3.18 -11.48 -40.46
C ASP A 432 -3.04 -11.92 -41.94
N GLU A 433 -3.06 -11.02 -42.93
CA GLU A 433 -2.98 -11.41 -44.36
C GLU A 433 -1.55 -11.54 -44.92
N ALA A 434 -0.51 -11.19 -44.15
CA ALA A 434 0.89 -11.31 -44.61
C ALA A 434 1.47 -12.74 -44.54
N GLY A 435 0.73 -13.73 -44.02
CA GLY A 435 1.19 -15.11 -43.84
C GLY A 435 0.78 -16.12 -44.92
N ALA A 436 -0.16 -15.78 -45.81
CA ALA A 436 -0.75 -16.71 -46.78
C ALA A 436 -0.47 -16.28 -48.23
N GLY A 437 0.82 -16.22 -48.60
CA GLY A 437 1.21 -15.76 -49.93
C GLY A 437 2.64 -16.13 -50.33
N SER A 438 3.09 -17.34 -49.99
CA SER A 438 4.24 -17.96 -50.66
C SER A 438 4.12 -19.48 -50.63
N GLU A 439 3.48 -20.03 -51.66
CA GLU A 439 3.85 -21.31 -52.26
C GLU A 439 3.99 -21.12 -53.77
#